data_AF-A0A946K375-F1
#
_entry.id   AF-A0A946K375-F1
#
_cell.length_a   1.000
_cell.length_b   1.000
_cell.length_c   1.000
_cell.angle_alpha   90.00
_cell.angle_beta   90.00
_cell.angle_gamma   90.00
#
_symmetry.space_group_name_H-M   'P 1'
#
loop_
_entity.id
_entity.type
_entity.pdbx_description
1 polymer ?
#
loop_
_entity_poly.entity_id
_entity_poly.type
_entity_poly.pdbx_seq_one_letter_code
_entity_poly.pdbx_strand_id
1 'polypeptide(L)' 'MVEGKHYYLEEGLMVLTERFHLARGNCCGNACRHCPYNHENVK' A
#
# COMPACT_ATOMS: atom_id res chain seq x y z
N MET A 1 -2.83 -1.56 -12.85
CA MET A 1 -3.37 -1.44 -11.48
C MET A 1 -4.72 -2.15 -11.50
N VAL A 2 -4.91 -3.22 -10.75
CA VAL A 2 -6.16 -4.00 -10.76
C VAL A 2 -6.92 -3.74 -9.48
N GLU A 3 -8.15 -3.25 -9.59
CA GLU A 3 -9.07 -3.02 -8.48
C GLU A 3 -9.36 -4.34 -7.74
N GLY A 4 -9.31 -4.33 -6.41
CA GLY A 4 -9.46 -5.52 -5.55
C GLY A 4 -8.19 -6.35 -5.35
N LYS A 5 -7.14 -6.14 -6.15
CA LYS A 5 -5.81 -6.77 -5.95
C LYS A 5 -4.73 -5.80 -5.48
N HIS A 6 -4.77 -4.56 -5.94
CA HIS A 6 -3.77 -3.55 -5.64
C HIS A 6 -4.29 -2.51 -4.66
N TYR A 7 -5.55 -2.12 -4.80
CA TYR A 7 -6.21 -1.19 -3.90
C TYR A 7 -7.68 -1.56 -3.81
N TYR A 8 -8.33 -1.12 -2.74
CA TYR A 8 -9.77 -1.18 -2.57
C TYR A 8 -10.28 0.16 -2.04
N LEU A 9 -11.55 0.45 -2.28
CA LEU A 9 -12.20 1.64 -1.76
C LEU A 9 -12.92 1.25 -0.46
N GLU A 10 -12.51 1.85 0.64
CA GLU A 10 -13.14 1.70 1.95
C GLU A 10 -13.63 3.07 2.38
N GLU A 11 -14.95 3.21 2.59
CA GLU A 11 -15.56 4.49 3.00
C GLU A 11 -15.20 5.70 2.12
N GLY A 12 -15.03 5.48 0.81
CA GLY A 12 -14.63 6.54 -0.14
C GLY A 12 -13.14 6.89 -0.11
N LEU A 13 -12.34 6.21 0.70
CA LEU A 13 -10.89 6.33 0.74
C LEU A 13 -10.25 5.18 -0.05
N MET A 14 -9.24 5.54 -0.86
CA MET A 14 -8.46 4.55 -1.61
C MET A 14 -7.43 3.90 -0.69
N VAL A 15 -7.69 2.67 -0.26
CA VAL A 15 -6.79 1.90 0.58
C VAL A 15 -5.88 1.04 -0.30
N LEU A 16 -4.59 1.31 -0.25
CA LEU A 16 -3.58 0.53 -0.96
C LEU A 16 -3.27 -0.75 -0.19
N THR A 17 -3.24 -1.87 -0.89
CA THR A 17 -2.89 -3.18 -0.32
C THR A 17 -1.39 -3.44 -0.39
N GLU A 18 -0.93 -4.41 0.40
CA GLU A 18 0.46 -4.90 0.37
C GLU A 18 0.93 -5.28 -1.04
N ARG A 19 0.06 -5.85 -1.88
CA ARG A 19 0.38 -6.26 -3.26
C ARG A 19 0.72 -5.06 -4.14
N PHE A 20 0.10 -3.91 -3.91
CA PHE A 20 0.47 -2.69 -4.63
C PHE A 20 1.85 -2.21 -4.20
N HIS A 21 2.16 -2.27 -2.91
CA HIS A 21 3.50 -1.96 -2.42
C HIS A 21 4.56 -2.94 -2.95
N LEU A 22 4.27 -4.24 -2.97
CA LEU A 22 5.13 -5.27 -3.57
C LEU A 22 5.35 -5.04 -5.07
N ALA A 23 4.29 -4.73 -5.82
CA ALA A 23 4.40 -4.42 -7.25
C ALA A 23 5.19 -3.14 -7.53
N ARG A 24 5.16 -2.17 -6.60
CA ARG A 24 5.97 -0.95 -6.65
C ARG A 24 7.44 -1.20 -6.32
N GLY A 25 7.75 -2.26 -5.58
CA GLY A 25 9.12 -2.69 -5.29
C GLY A 25 9.86 -1.84 -4.24
N ASN A 26 9.16 -0.93 -3.55
CA ASN A 26 9.75 0.02 -2.61
C ASN A 26 8.74 0.48 -1.55
N CYS A 27 9.24 0.81 -0.36
CA CYS A 27 8.45 1.37 0.74
C CYS A 27 8.09 2.85 0.52
N CYS A 28 6.78 3.12 0.56
CA CYS A 28 6.15 4.44 0.36
C CYS A 28 6.60 5.55 1.32
N GLY A 29 7.10 5.21 2.52
CA GLY A 29 7.38 6.17 3.59
C GLY A 29 6.16 6.82 4.25
N ASN A 30 4.93 6.48 3.83
CA ASN A 30 3.69 7.10 4.32
C ASN A 30 3.01 6.35 5.48
N ALA A 31 3.76 5.58 6.29
CA ALA A 31 3.20 4.77 7.37
C ALA A 31 1.97 3.93 6.96
N CYS A 32 2.05 3.35 5.76
CA CYS A 32 0.96 2.61 5.10
C CYS A 32 0.50 1.43 5.99
N ARG A 33 -0.81 1.28 6.29
CA ARG A 33 -1.32 0.28 7.27
C ARG A 33 -0.99 -1.18 6.91
N HIS A 34 -0.96 -1.50 5.61
CA HIS A 34 -0.58 -2.82 5.07
C HIS A 34 0.81 -2.78 4.41
N CYS A 35 1.78 -2.15 5.05
CA CYS A 35 3.13 -2.04 4.48
C CYS A 35 3.86 -3.40 4.55
N PRO A 36 4.22 -4.01 3.41
CA PRO A 36 5.00 -5.26 3.40
C PRO A 36 6.47 -5.03 3.78
N TYR A 37 6.93 -3.78 3.72
CA TYR A 37 8.31 -3.36 4.00
C TYR A 37 8.52 -2.91 5.45
N ASN A 38 7.58 -3.23 6.33
CA ASN A 38 7.66 -2.94 7.76
C ASN A 38 8.06 -1.48 8.08
N HIS A 39 7.54 -0.55 7.27
CA HIS A 39 7.77 0.90 7.41
C HIS A 39 9.24 1.34 7.30
N GLU A 40 10.10 0.61 6.59
CA GLU A 40 11.54 0.93 6.47
C GLU A 40 11.89 2.37 6.03
N ASN A 41 11.04 3.00 5.22
CA ASN A 41 11.25 4.35 4.68
C ASN A 41 10.41 5.42 5.42
N VAL A 42 9.68 5.04 6.46
CA VAL A 42 8.93 6.00 7.29
C VAL A 42 9.96 6.67 8.21
N LYS A 43 10.16 7.97 8.03
CA LYS A 43 11.06 8.80 8.85
C LYS A 43 10.27 9.72 9.75
#